data_AF-A0A2A6CF99-F1
#
_entry.id   AF-A0A2A6CF99-F1
#
_cell.length_a   1.000
_cell.length_b   1.000
_cell.length_c   1.000
_cell.angle_alpha   90.00
_cell.angle_beta   90.00
_cell.angle_gamma   90.00
#
_symmetry.space_group_name_H-M   'P 1'
#
loop_
_entity.id
_entity.type
_entity.pdbx_description
1 polymer ?
#
loop_
_entity_poly.entity_id
_entity_poly.type
_entity_poly.pdbx_seq_one_letter_code
_entity_poly.pdbx_strand_id
1 'polypeptide(L)'
;MYVVLRRPYILLFLDDKDLVIRGVINVSTARVEYSEDQQAMLNSPNTFSICTPHRGFWLQTTSQKEMHDWVYEMAPLLGSQLRRNVNLVVTNQ
;
A
#
# COMPACT_ATOMS: atom_id res chain seq x y z
N MET A 1 8.75 5.91 -10.85
CA MET A 1 8.10 6.76 -9.82
C MET A 1 8.70 6.37 -8.49
N TYR A 2 9.22 7.36 -7.75
CA TYR A 2 9.75 7.20 -6.41
C TYR A 2 8.74 7.76 -5.41
N VAL A 3 8.46 7.02 -4.35
CA VAL A 3 7.36 7.28 -3.42
C VAL A 3 7.92 7.36 -2.01
N VAL A 4 7.62 8.44 -1.30
CA VAL A 4 8.11 8.66 0.07
C VAL A 4 6.94 8.92 1.00
N LEU A 5 6.83 8.13 2.07
CA LEU A 5 5.94 8.42 3.18
C LEU A 5 6.60 9.40 4.14
N ARG A 6 6.04 10.60 4.27
CA ARG A 6 6.37 11.58 5.33
C ARG A 6 5.09 12.03 5.99
N ARG A 7 4.71 11.33 7.06
CA ARG A 7 3.41 11.52 7.73
C ARG A 7 3.12 13.02 7.97
N PRO A 8 1.91 13.50 7.65
CA PRO A 8 0.75 12.74 7.20
C PRO A 8 0.66 12.54 5.66
N TYR A 9 1.70 12.83 4.89
CA TYR A 9 1.65 12.84 3.43
C TYR A 9 2.47 11.72 2.77
N ILE A 10 2.04 11.34 1.57
CA ILE A 10 2.89 10.65 0.59
C ILE A 10 3.30 11.64 -0.48
N LEU A 11 4.59 11.65 -0.80
CA LEU A 11 5.19 12.49 -1.83
C LEU A 11 5.60 11.62 -3.02
N LEU A 12 5.21 12.03 -4.22
CA LEU A 12 5.53 11.37 -5.47
C LEU A 12 6.60 12.14 -6.23
N PHE A 13 7.64 11.44 -6.68
CA PHE A 13 8.75 11.94 -7.47
C PHE A 13 8.92 11.09 -8.74
N LEU A 14 9.60 11.61 -9.77
CA LEU A 14 9.86 10.82 -10.96
C LEU A 14 10.74 9.60 -10.64
N ASP A 15 11.82 9.85 -9.91
CA ASP A 15 12.82 8.91 -9.44
C ASP A 15 13.44 9.42 -8.10
N ASP A 16 14.45 8.72 -7.60
CA ASP A 16 15.09 8.98 -6.30
C ASP A 16 16.01 10.22 -6.28
N LYS A 17 16.37 10.76 -7.45
CA LYS A 17 17.20 11.96 -7.60
C LYS A 17 16.36 13.20 -7.94
N ASP A 18 15.11 13.01 -8.34
CA ASP A 18 14.19 14.11 -8.62
C ASP A 18 13.89 14.91 -7.34
N LEU A 19 14.24 16.20 -7.37
CA LEU A 19 13.99 17.13 -6.26
C LEU A 19 12.59 17.76 -6.33
N VAL A 20 11.82 17.48 -7.37
CA VAL A 20 10.49 18.06 -7.60
C VAL A 20 9.39 17.12 -7.12
N ILE A 21 8.56 17.59 -6.20
CA ILE A 21 7.34 16.89 -5.78
C ILE A 21 6.30 17.00 -6.90
N ARG A 22 5.91 15.87 -7.48
CA ARG A 22 4.94 15.78 -8.59
C ARG A 22 3.53 15.44 -8.13
N GLY A 23 3.40 14.93 -6.91
CA GLY A 23 2.12 14.61 -6.31
C GLY A 23 2.21 14.54 -4.81
N VAL A 24 1.10 14.90 -4.17
CA VAL A 24 0.94 14.84 -2.71
C VAL A 24 -0.37 14.12 -2.42
N ILE A 25 -0.33 13.12 -1.56
CA ILE A 25 -1.51 12.41 -1.08
C ILE A 25 -1.57 12.60 0.43
N ASN A 26 -2.70 13.14 0.92
CA ASN A 26 -2.93 13.23 2.36
C ASN A 26 -3.43 11.89 2.89
N VAL A 27 -2.59 11.20 3.66
CA VAL A 27 -2.90 9.88 4.21
C VAL A 27 -3.84 10.00 5.42
N SER A 28 -3.87 11.13 6.12
CA SER A 28 -4.74 11.29 7.30
C SER A 28 -6.24 11.27 6.94
N THR A 29 -6.58 11.58 5.70
CA THR A 29 -7.95 11.54 5.18
C THR A 29 -8.18 10.41 4.17
N ALA A 30 -7.17 9.57 3.95
CA ALA A 30 -7.25 8.47 3.01
C ALA A 30 -7.62 7.15 3.69
N ARG A 31 -8.31 6.29 2.95
CA ARG A 31 -8.55 4.88 3.30
C ARG A 31 -7.60 4.00 2.51
N VAL A 32 -6.92 3.10 3.18
CA VAL A 32 -6.11 2.06 2.53
C VAL A 32 -6.99 0.83 2.34
N GLU A 33 -7.04 0.32 1.11
CA GLU A 33 -7.89 -0.83 0.74
C GLU A 33 -7.05 -1.92 0.07
N TYR A 34 -7.39 -3.18 0.34
CA TYR A 34 -6.72 -4.37 -0.20
C TYR A 34 -7.76 -5.48 -0.40
N SER A 35 -7.60 -6.27 -1.47
CA SER A 35 -8.43 -7.45 -1.75
C SER A 35 -7.64 -8.47 -2.59
N GLU A 36 -7.52 -9.70 -2.08
CA GLU A 36 -6.87 -10.82 -2.79
C GLU A 36 -7.64 -11.22 -4.04
N ASP A 37 -8.97 -11.34 -3.92
CA ASP A 37 -9.85 -11.66 -5.04
C ASP A 37 -9.72 -10.62 -6.17
N GLN A 38 -9.61 -9.34 -5.82
CA GLN A 38 -9.42 -8.27 -6.79
C GLN A 38 -8.06 -8.37 -7.48
N GLN A 39 -6.98 -8.66 -6.74
CA GLN A 39 -5.66 -8.87 -7.36
C GLN A 39 -5.67 -10.03 -8.34
N ALA A 40 -6.29 -11.15 -7.96
CA ALA A 40 -6.41 -12.34 -8.80
C ALA A 40 -7.23 -12.05 -10.07
N MET A 41 -8.38 -11.40 -9.92
CA MET A 41 -9.26 -11.03 -11.03
C MET A 41 -8.57 -10.08 -12.03
N LEU A 42 -7.75 -9.15 -11.54
CA LEU A 42 -7.07 -8.14 -12.36
C LEU A 42 -5.64 -8.54 -12.76
N ASN A 43 -5.18 -9.75 -12.43
CA ASN A 43 -3.79 -10.20 -12.61
C ASN A 43 -2.75 -9.17 -12.13
N SER A 44 -3.05 -8.49 -11.02
CA SER A 44 -2.27 -7.36 -10.51
C SER A 44 -1.74 -7.67 -9.10
N PRO A 45 -0.72 -8.54 -8.99
CA PRO A 45 -0.19 -8.97 -7.69
C PRO A 45 0.45 -7.79 -6.95
N ASN A 46 0.54 -7.88 -5.63
CA ASN A 46 1.25 -6.93 -4.76
C ASN A 46 0.67 -5.50 -4.83
N THR A 47 -0.64 -5.40 -4.99
CA THR A 47 -1.36 -4.14 -5.19
C THR A 47 -2.31 -3.80 -4.05
N PHE A 48 -2.37 -2.51 -3.72
CA PHE A 48 -3.34 -1.95 -2.79
C PHE A 48 -3.79 -0.59 -3.31
N SER A 49 -4.89 -0.08 -2.74
CA SER A 49 -5.42 1.23 -3.08
C SER A 49 -5.30 2.23 -1.93
N ILE A 50 -5.09 3.50 -2.28
CA ILE A 50 -5.21 4.63 -1.37
C ILE A 50 -6.36 5.50 -1.88
N CYS A 51 -7.45 5.55 -1.12
CA CYS A 51 -8.68 6.23 -1.48
C CYS A 51 -8.84 7.49 -0.63
N THR A 52 -8.56 8.65 -1.20
CA THR A 52 -8.93 9.96 -0.63
C THR A 52 -10.40 10.26 -0.95
N PRO A 53 -11.02 11.30 -0.34
CA PRO A 53 -12.42 11.65 -0.62
C PRO A 53 -12.72 11.96 -2.09
N HIS A 54 -11.73 12.36 -2.88
CA HIS A 54 -11.93 12.80 -4.26
C HIS A 54 -11.13 12.00 -5.30
N ARG A 55 -10.19 11.16 -4.87
CA ARG A 55 -9.29 10.40 -5.76
C ARG A 55 -8.91 9.06 -5.17
N GLY A 56 -8.99 8.01 -5.97
CA GLY A 56 -8.38 6.72 -5.70
C GLY A 56 -7.04 6.59 -6.41
N PHE A 57 -6.07 6.01 -5.74
CA PHE A 57 -4.75 5.68 -6.28
C PHE A 57 -4.55 4.17 -6.20
N TRP A 58 -4.17 3.54 -7.31
CA TRP A 58 -3.83 2.12 -7.40
C TRP A 58 -2.31 1.99 -7.38
N LEU A 59 -1.75 1.31 -6.38
CA LEU A 59 -0.30 1.20 -6.18
C LEU A 59 0.14 -0.26 -6.20
N GLN A 60 1.00 -0.59 -7.16
CA GLN A 60 1.65 -1.89 -7.25
C GLN A 60 3.09 -1.79 -6.74
N THR A 61 3.49 -2.74 -5.91
CA THR A 61 4.85 -2.85 -5.36
C THR A 61 5.63 -3.99 -5.99
N THR A 62 6.94 -4.04 -5.76
CA THR A 62 7.80 -5.07 -6.36
C THR A 62 7.66 -6.43 -5.68
N SER A 63 7.13 -6.48 -4.45
CA SER A 63 6.97 -7.72 -3.69
C SER A 63 5.82 -7.65 -2.69
N GLN A 64 5.27 -8.81 -2.31
CA GLN A 64 4.24 -8.91 -1.29
C GLN A 64 4.70 -8.36 0.06
N LYS A 65 5.96 -8.59 0.42
CA LYS A 65 6.54 -8.04 1.67
C LYS A 65 6.51 -6.52 1.66
N GLU A 66 6.94 -5.90 0.56
CA GLU A 66 6.92 -4.45 0.39
C GLU A 66 5.49 -3.90 0.49
N MET A 67 4.54 -4.52 -0.22
CA MET A 67 3.11 -4.19 -0.08
C MET A 67 2.65 -4.23 1.40
N HIS A 68 2.94 -5.31 2.12
CA HIS A 68 2.55 -5.46 3.52
C HIS A 68 3.17 -4.40 4.43
N ASP A 69 4.44 -4.06 4.22
CA ASP A 69 5.13 -3.02 4.99
C ASP A 69 4.52 -1.64 4.72
N TRP A 70 4.25 -1.30 3.46
CA TRP A 70 3.54 -0.07 3.11
C TRP A 70 2.14 0.01 3.72
N VAL A 71 1.33 -1.06 3.60
CA VAL A 71 -0.01 -1.12 4.19
C VAL A 71 0.06 -1.03 5.72
N TYR A 72 1.04 -1.66 6.37
CA TYR A 72 1.24 -1.56 7.81
C TYR A 72 1.58 -0.14 8.26
N GLU A 73 2.45 0.55 7.53
CA GLU A 73 2.76 1.94 7.81
C GLU A 73 1.52 2.83 7.65
N MET A 74 0.76 2.70 6.56
CA MET A 74 -0.37 3.61 6.32
C MET A 74 -1.63 3.26 7.11
N ALA A 75 -1.91 1.97 7.31
CA ALA A 75 -3.10 1.45 7.97
C ALA A 75 -2.72 0.27 8.89
N PRO A 76 -2.22 0.53 10.11
CA PRO A 76 -1.66 -0.50 10.99
C PRO A 76 -2.60 -1.67 11.30
N LEU A 77 -3.91 -1.41 11.43
CA LEU A 77 -4.90 -2.47 11.67
C LEU A 77 -5.00 -3.44 10.49
N LEU A 78 -5.12 -2.91 9.27
CA LEU A 78 -5.17 -3.71 8.06
C LEU A 78 -3.83 -4.45 7.85
N GLY A 79 -2.70 -3.78 8.01
CA GLY A 79 -1.39 -4.42 7.89
C GLY A 79 -1.19 -5.54 8.92
N SER A 80 -1.73 -5.39 10.14
CA SER A 80 -1.71 -6.44 11.15
C SER A 80 -2.54 -7.65 10.75
N GLN A 81 -3.69 -7.46 10.09
CA GLN A 81 -4.51 -8.56 9.56
C GLN A 81 -3.79 -9.30 8.43
N LEU A 82 -3.18 -8.58 7.50
CA LEU A 82 -2.40 -9.17 6.41
C LEU A 82 -1.25 -10.04 6.92
N ARG A 83 -0.53 -9.58 7.95
CA ARG A 83 0.55 -10.36 8.58
C ARG A 83 0.05 -11.62 9.28
N ARG A 84 -1.18 -11.64 9.82
CA ARG A 84 -1.74 -12.84 10.46
C ARG A 84 -2.11 -13.92 9.45
N ASN A 85 -2.67 -13.52 8.30
CA ASN A 85 -3.04 -14.46 7.24
C ASN A 85 -1.82 -15.16 6.61
N VAL A 86 -0.64 -14.54 6.68
CA VAL A 86 0.64 -15.14 6.22
C VAL A 86 1.23 -16.15 7.23
N ASN A 87 0.72 -16.23 8.46
CA ASN A 87 1.33 -17.04 9.53
C ASN A 87 0.46 -18.20 10.06
N LEU A 88 -0.69 -18.48 9.45
CA LEU A 88 -1.48 -19.68 9.77
C LEU A 88 -1.12 -20.83 8.84
N VAL A 89 0.15 -21.27 8.89
CA VAL A 89 0.39 -22.72 8.84
C VAL A 89 0.10 -23.19 10.25
N VAL A 90 -1.18 -23.46 10.54
CA VAL A 90 -1.53 -24.28 11.70
C VAL A 90 -0.90 -25.64 11.42
N THR A 91 0.23 -25.91 12.05
CA THR A 91 0.81 -27.24 12.12
C THR A 91 -0.24 -28.12 12.78
N ASN A 92 -0.90 -28.96 11.99
CA ASN A 92 -1.70 -30.05 12.52
C ASN A 92 -0.76 -30.97 13.31
N GLN A 93 -0.94 -31.00 14.63
CA GLN A 93 -0.69 -32.16 15.48
C GLN A 93 -1.80 -32.26 16.51
#